data_AF-A0A5D2NCM4-F1
#
_entry.id   AF-A0A5D2NCM4-F1
#
_cell.length_a   1.000
_cell.length_b   1.000
_cell.length_c   1.000
_cell.angle_alpha   90.00
_cell.angle_beta   90.00
_cell.angle_gamma   90.00
#
_symmetry.space_group_name_H-M   'P 1'
#
loop_
_entity.id
_entity.type
_entity.pdbx_description
1 polymer ?
#
loop_
_entity_poly.entity_id
_entity_poly.type
_entity_poly.pdbx_seq_one_letter_code
_entity_poly.pdbx_strand_id
1 'polypeptide(L)'
;MSLLHFFQVSKKAFGFVSRRGSQPNSTLPEELCIRQFSLAEIKAATANFDEGFIIGISNFGSVYKGVIDDGTFTVAIRRMKFSLSAFRTEVVFLSQLNHLNVESLIGFCNEKGETILVYEYLSNGSLFDYLHGNGISCNPIAWEKRLQICIGAARGLHYLHTGVKYIVLHRNVTSNTILLDHELVPKLSGFFSSRLGPHSMSKASIKKESLDVMATFGCLDSENLSVKNDVYAFGVVLLEVICGKTPVFEANGQKRSLAAWANWCFKNGTIYHNIDPYLKGRIAPECFNKYAEIAMSCISYSADERPSMGEVESTLQDALELQKKADSEMKCIIPHSEVMYEVELFCAP
;
A
#
# COMPACT_ATOMS: atom_id res chain seq x y z
N MET A 1 -27.14 -9.57 6.73
CA MET A 1 -26.27 -10.25 7.72
C MET A 1 -25.77 -9.26 8.76
N SER A 2 -25.93 -9.62 10.05
CA SER A 2 -25.34 -8.88 11.18
C SER A 2 -23.81 -8.95 11.13
N LEU A 3 -23.12 -7.89 11.58
CA LEU A 3 -21.66 -7.87 11.71
C LEU A 3 -21.16 -9.05 12.58
N LEU A 4 -21.90 -9.41 13.64
CA LEU A 4 -21.59 -10.58 14.49
C LEU A 4 -21.48 -11.89 13.68
N HIS A 5 -22.41 -12.13 12.75
CA HIS A 5 -22.40 -13.31 11.90
C HIS A 5 -21.19 -13.28 10.94
N PHE A 6 -20.88 -12.11 10.39
CA PHE A 6 -19.70 -11.90 9.54
C PHE A 6 -18.40 -12.18 10.30
N PHE A 7 -18.29 -11.72 11.55
CA PHE A 7 -17.13 -11.97 12.41
C PHE A 7 -17.00 -13.44 12.83
N GLN A 8 -18.10 -14.14 13.12
CA GLN A 8 -18.06 -15.58 13.40
C GLN A 8 -17.52 -16.40 12.22
N VAL A 9 -17.85 -16.00 10.98
CA VAL A 9 -17.28 -16.62 9.76
C VAL A 9 -15.79 -16.29 9.62
N SER A 10 -15.38 -15.05 9.88
CA SER A 10 -13.96 -14.66 9.87
C SER A 10 -13.14 -15.43 10.92
N LYS A 11 -13.69 -15.68 12.11
CA LYS A 11 -12.99 -16.43 13.19
C LYS A 11 -12.62 -17.85 12.77
N LYS A 12 -13.55 -18.54 12.10
CA LYS A 12 -13.32 -19.91 11.57
C LYS A 12 -12.27 -19.91 10.47
N ALA A 13 -12.28 -18.89 9.61
CA ALA A 13 -11.28 -18.73 8.58
C ALA A 13 -9.88 -18.58 9.24
N PHE A 14 -9.67 -17.58 10.09
CA PHE A 14 -8.32 -17.20 10.50
C PHE A 14 -7.78 -17.91 11.74
N GLY A 15 -8.61 -18.61 12.51
CA GLY A 15 -8.18 -19.45 13.64
C GLY A 15 -7.81 -18.66 14.90
N PHE A 16 -8.80 -18.14 15.60
CA PHE A 16 -8.61 -17.45 16.89
C PHE A 16 -8.44 -18.43 18.05
N VAL A 17 -7.53 -18.13 18.98
CA VAL A 17 -7.43 -18.78 20.30
C VAL A 17 -8.29 -18.00 21.29
N SER A 18 -9.31 -18.64 21.87
CA SER A 18 -10.26 -18.01 22.80
C SER A 18 -9.71 -17.98 24.23
N ARG A 19 -9.90 -16.87 24.95
CA ARG A 19 -9.87 -16.81 26.42
C ARG A 19 -11.29 -16.47 26.90
N ARG A 20 -11.85 -17.35 27.74
CA ARG A 20 -13.24 -17.27 28.22
C ARG A 20 -13.47 -16.06 29.14
N GLY A 21 -14.48 -15.28 28.82
CA GLY A 21 -15.18 -14.34 29.70
C GLY A 21 -16.62 -14.20 29.21
N SER A 22 -17.59 -14.13 30.12
CA SER A 22 -19.02 -14.21 29.81
C SER A 22 -19.76 -12.99 30.34
N GLN A 23 -20.51 -12.28 29.48
CA GLN A 23 -21.86 -11.77 29.77
C GLN A 23 -22.62 -11.45 28.46
N PRO A 24 -23.97 -11.57 28.44
CA PRO A 24 -24.78 -11.35 27.24
C PRO A 24 -25.53 -10.02 27.30
N ASN A 25 -25.26 -9.12 26.36
CA ASN A 25 -26.25 -8.36 25.58
C ASN A 25 -25.59 -7.15 24.92
N SER A 26 -25.86 -7.01 23.62
CA SER A 26 -25.32 -6.00 22.69
C SER A 26 -23.84 -6.15 22.31
N THR A 27 -23.53 -5.65 21.12
CA THR A 27 -22.18 -5.45 20.56
C THR A 27 -21.38 -6.68 20.15
N LEU A 28 -20.46 -6.40 19.23
CA LEU A 28 -19.61 -7.33 18.51
C LEU A 28 -18.83 -8.22 19.49
N PRO A 29 -18.42 -9.44 19.09
CA PRO A 29 -17.77 -10.32 20.03
C PRO A 29 -16.46 -9.69 20.53
N GLU A 30 -16.27 -9.68 21.86
CA GLU A 30 -15.12 -9.16 22.65
C GLU A 30 -13.72 -9.66 22.21
N GLU A 31 -13.62 -10.40 21.11
CA GLU A 31 -12.41 -11.12 20.68
C GLU A 31 -11.69 -10.49 19.48
N LEU A 32 -12.19 -9.36 18.93
CA LEU A 32 -11.36 -8.44 18.15
C LEU A 32 -10.89 -7.35 19.10
N CYS A 33 -9.59 -7.27 19.38
CA CYS A 33 -9.00 -6.22 20.22
C CYS A 33 -8.97 -4.86 19.49
N ILE A 34 -10.06 -4.50 18.80
CA ILE A 34 -10.23 -3.21 18.14
C ILE A 34 -11.27 -2.42 18.91
N ARG A 35 -10.91 -1.17 19.24
CA ARG A 35 -11.78 -0.28 20.00
C ARG A 35 -13.02 0.10 19.19
N GLN A 36 -14.19 -0.11 19.78
CA GLN A 36 -15.43 0.46 19.27
C GLN A 36 -15.63 1.85 19.87
N PHE A 37 -15.60 2.87 19.03
CA PHE A 37 -15.84 4.26 19.42
C PHE A 37 -17.32 4.60 19.33
N SER A 38 -17.81 5.38 20.29
CA SER A 38 -19.12 6.03 20.20
C SER A 38 -19.08 7.18 19.20
N LEU A 39 -20.23 7.51 18.60
CA LEU A 39 -20.32 8.67 17.71
C LEU A 39 -20.05 9.98 18.46
N ALA A 40 -20.33 10.02 19.77
CA ALA A 40 -20.03 11.17 20.62
C ALA A 40 -18.51 11.40 20.74
N GLU A 41 -17.73 10.34 20.98
CA GLU A 41 -16.26 10.42 20.99
C GLU A 41 -15.71 10.89 19.64
N ILE A 42 -16.20 10.33 18.52
CA ILE A 42 -15.75 10.74 17.20
C ILE A 42 -16.05 12.23 16.92
N LYS A 43 -17.24 12.70 17.31
CA LYS A 43 -17.61 14.11 17.15
C LYS A 43 -16.71 15.00 18.02
N ALA A 44 -16.42 14.61 19.25
CA ALA A 44 -15.49 15.36 20.09
C ALA A 44 -14.08 15.41 19.46
N ALA A 45 -13.60 14.28 18.94
CA ALA A 45 -12.27 14.17 18.33
C ALA A 45 -12.09 14.98 17.03
N THR A 46 -13.19 15.31 16.34
CA THR A 46 -13.18 15.97 15.02
C THR A 46 -13.81 17.37 15.02
N ALA A 47 -14.10 17.93 16.21
CA ALA A 47 -14.88 19.16 16.36
C ALA A 47 -16.21 19.12 15.58
N ASN A 48 -16.94 18.01 15.71
CA ASN A 48 -18.19 17.70 15.01
C ASN A 48 -18.04 17.67 13.47
N PHE A 49 -16.96 17.01 12.99
CA PHE A 49 -16.61 16.90 11.58
C PHE A 49 -16.37 18.26 10.90
N ASP A 50 -15.65 19.16 11.58
CA ASP A 50 -15.27 20.45 11.02
C ASP A 50 -14.43 20.25 9.74
N GLU A 51 -14.80 20.96 8.68
CA GLU A 51 -14.13 20.89 7.37
C GLU A 51 -12.67 21.34 7.44
N GLY A 52 -12.32 22.19 8.41
CA GLY A 52 -10.94 22.63 8.67
C GLY A 52 -9.99 21.50 9.12
N PHE A 53 -10.53 20.35 9.57
CA PHE A 53 -9.73 19.17 9.91
C PHE A 53 -9.66 18.12 8.79
N ILE A 54 -10.25 18.37 7.61
CA ILE A 54 -10.19 17.43 6.49
C ILE A 54 -8.75 17.36 5.98
N ILE A 55 -8.21 16.14 5.96
CA ILE A 55 -6.88 15.81 5.41
C ILE A 55 -6.97 15.03 4.11
N GLY A 56 -8.16 14.57 3.71
CA GLY A 56 -8.35 13.88 2.44
C GLY A 56 -9.82 13.67 2.09
N ILE A 57 -10.12 13.68 0.79
CA ILE A 57 -11.47 13.41 0.27
C ILE A 57 -11.33 12.37 -0.85
N SER A 58 -12.15 11.33 -0.80
CA SER A 58 -12.24 10.33 -1.86
C SER A 58 -13.69 9.92 -2.13
N ASN A 59 -13.88 9.06 -3.12
CA ASN A 59 -15.15 8.38 -3.40
C ASN A 59 -15.67 7.59 -2.18
N PHE A 60 -14.78 7.13 -1.29
CA PHE A 60 -15.15 6.41 -0.07
C PHE A 60 -15.53 7.33 1.09
N GLY A 61 -15.36 8.64 0.97
CA GLY A 61 -15.72 9.60 2.02
C GLY A 61 -14.62 10.58 2.36
N SER A 62 -14.74 11.21 3.52
CA SER A 62 -13.81 12.24 4.00
C SER A 62 -12.96 11.69 5.14
N VAL A 63 -11.68 12.07 5.17
CA VAL A 63 -10.74 11.75 6.23
C VAL A 63 -10.44 13.02 7.01
N TYR A 64 -10.62 12.96 8.32
CA TYR A 64 -10.39 14.05 9.25
C TYR A 64 -9.17 13.73 10.10
N LYS A 65 -8.34 14.72 10.38
CA LYS A 65 -7.39 14.66 11.49
C LYS A 65 -8.16 14.85 12.79
N GLY A 66 -7.95 13.98 13.76
CA GLY A 66 -8.58 14.09 15.07
C GLY A 66 -7.63 13.76 16.20
N VAL A 67 -8.09 13.99 17.42
CA VAL A 67 -7.38 13.62 18.65
C VAL A 67 -8.30 12.83 19.57
N ILE A 68 -7.82 11.71 20.09
CA ILE A 68 -8.56 10.82 21.01
C ILE A 68 -7.84 10.72 22.36
N ASP A 69 -8.52 10.13 23.34
CA ASP A 69 -8.03 9.90 24.71
C ASP A 69 -7.51 11.20 25.34
N ASP A 70 -8.44 12.16 25.46
CA ASP A 70 -8.23 13.48 26.07
C ASP A 70 -7.08 14.28 25.45
N GLY A 71 -6.84 14.10 24.15
CA GLY A 71 -5.83 14.82 23.39
C GLY A 71 -4.48 14.11 23.28
N THR A 72 -4.37 12.89 23.80
CA THR A 72 -3.10 12.15 23.85
C THR A 72 -2.66 11.63 22.47
N PHE A 73 -3.59 11.12 21.67
CA PHE A 73 -3.26 10.46 20.41
C PHE A 73 -3.87 11.17 19.21
N THR A 74 -3.02 11.56 18.25
CA THR A 74 -3.47 12.05 16.94
C THR A 74 -3.82 10.88 16.04
N VAL A 75 -4.98 10.94 15.39
CA VAL A 75 -5.55 9.86 14.57
C VAL A 75 -6.10 10.37 13.25
N ALA A 76 -6.20 9.47 12.27
CA ALA A 76 -6.94 9.71 11.04
C ALA A 76 -8.33 9.07 11.15
N ILE A 77 -9.39 9.87 10.97
CA ILE A 77 -10.78 9.45 11.14
C ILE A 77 -11.47 9.51 9.78
N ARG A 78 -11.73 8.35 9.17
CA ARG A 78 -12.42 8.25 7.89
C ARG A 78 -13.91 8.07 8.11
N ARG A 79 -14.70 9.07 7.74
CA ARG A 79 -16.16 9.00 7.69
C ARG A 79 -16.58 8.49 6.32
N MET A 80 -17.08 7.26 6.27
CA MET A 80 -17.38 6.58 5.02
C MET A 80 -18.66 7.14 4.36
N LYS A 81 -18.62 7.33 3.03
CA LYS A 81 -19.80 7.59 2.21
C LYS A 81 -20.23 6.27 1.55
N PHE A 82 -21.46 5.85 1.82
CA PHE A 82 -22.17 4.76 1.13
C PHE A 82 -21.32 3.53 0.76
N SER A 83 -21.04 2.62 1.71
CA SER A 83 -20.69 1.22 1.40
C SER A 83 -20.47 0.41 2.68
N LEU A 84 -21.53 -0.22 3.21
CA LEU A 84 -21.40 -1.12 4.36
C LEU A 84 -20.50 -2.32 4.05
N SER A 85 -20.42 -2.75 2.79
CA SER A 85 -19.55 -3.84 2.38
C SER A 85 -18.08 -3.44 2.44
N ALA A 86 -17.69 -2.28 1.88
CA ALA A 86 -16.31 -1.80 1.93
C ALA A 86 -15.84 -1.56 3.37
N PHE A 87 -16.70 -0.96 4.22
CA PHE A 87 -16.43 -0.79 5.64
C PHE A 87 -16.16 -2.14 6.33
N ARG A 88 -17.01 -3.15 6.09
CA ARG A 88 -16.84 -4.50 6.67
C ARG A 88 -15.57 -5.17 6.21
N THR A 89 -15.27 -5.07 4.91
CA THR A 89 -14.04 -5.60 4.31
C THR A 89 -12.84 -5.02 5.03
N GLU A 90 -12.75 -3.70 5.14
CA GLU A 90 -11.63 -3.01 5.76
C GLU A 90 -11.43 -3.41 7.22
N VAL A 91 -12.51 -3.38 8.04
CA VAL A 91 -12.43 -3.78 9.45
C VAL A 91 -11.93 -5.22 9.57
N VAL A 92 -12.46 -6.16 8.79
CA VAL A 92 -12.05 -7.57 8.87
C VAL A 92 -10.58 -7.74 8.49
N PHE A 93 -10.13 -7.15 7.39
CA PHE A 93 -8.72 -7.29 6.99
C PHE A 93 -7.79 -6.64 8.00
N LEU A 94 -7.96 -5.34 8.28
CA LEU A 94 -7.04 -4.62 9.15
C LEU A 94 -7.06 -5.09 10.61
N SER A 95 -8.14 -5.74 11.06
CA SER A 95 -8.17 -6.37 12.38
C SER A 95 -7.24 -7.54 12.61
N GLN A 96 -6.69 -8.09 11.53
CA GLN A 96 -5.91 -9.32 11.54
C GLN A 96 -4.53 -9.12 10.93
N LEU A 97 -4.29 -7.96 10.31
CA LEU A 97 -3.02 -7.60 9.73
C LEU A 97 -2.23 -6.79 10.75
N ASN A 98 -1.04 -7.26 11.06
CA ASN A 98 -0.11 -6.54 11.91
C ASN A 98 1.29 -6.62 11.30
N HIS A 99 1.69 -5.54 10.64
CA HIS A 99 2.96 -5.45 9.95
C HIS A 99 3.42 -3.99 9.88
N LEU A 100 4.73 -3.75 9.98
CA LEU A 100 5.30 -2.40 9.96
C LEU A 100 4.87 -1.58 8.73
N ASN A 101 4.75 -2.24 7.58
CA ASN A 101 4.39 -1.63 6.30
C ASN A 101 2.90 -1.79 5.91
N VAL A 102 2.02 -2.01 6.89
CA VAL A 102 0.56 -2.00 6.70
C VAL A 102 -0.05 -1.02 7.71
N GLU A 103 -0.99 -0.19 7.25
CA GLU A 103 -1.68 0.80 8.09
C GLU A 103 -2.44 0.12 9.24
N SER A 104 -2.29 0.65 10.45
CA SER A 104 -2.95 0.12 11.65
C SER A 104 -4.34 0.73 11.85
N LEU A 105 -5.35 -0.15 11.97
CA LEU A 105 -6.69 0.22 12.39
C LEU A 105 -6.78 0.24 13.92
N ILE A 106 -6.99 1.43 14.50
CA ILE A 106 -7.16 1.62 15.94
C ILE A 106 -8.58 1.22 16.37
N GLY A 107 -9.58 1.59 15.54
CA GLY A 107 -10.97 1.43 15.90
C GLY A 107 -11.96 1.71 14.79
N PHE A 108 -13.23 1.54 15.13
CA PHE A 108 -14.34 1.92 14.26
C PHE A 108 -15.53 2.42 15.07
N CYS A 109 -16.43 3.13 14.41
CA CYS A 109 -17.75 3.49 14.93
C CYS A 109 -18.81 3.05 13.91
N ASN A 110 -19.89 2.44 14.41
CA ASN A 110 -21.06 2.05 13.62
C ASN A 110 -22.33 2.37 14.41
N GLU A 111 -22.70 3.64 14.47
CA GLU A 111 -23.82 4.15 15.26
C GLU A 111 -24.68 5.10 14.44
N LYS A 112 -26.01 5.05 14.63
CA LYS A 112 -26.98 5.98 14.02
C LYS A 112 -26.85 6.12 12.48
N GLY A 113 -26.41 5.06 11.80
CA GLY A 113 -26.22 5.04 10.35
C GLY A 113 -24.87 5.59 9.87
N GLU A 114 -24.01 6.05 10.78
CA GLU A 114 -22.63 6.45 10.49
C GLU A 114 -21.70 5.25 10.60
N THR A 115 -20.89 5.04 9.56
CA THR A 115 -19.78 4.08 9.58
C THR A 115 -18.46 4.83 9.46
N ILE A 116 -17.63 4.73 10.49
CA ILE A 116 -16.39 5.50 10.62
C ILE A 116 -15.25 4.56 11.01
N LEU A 117 -14.07 4.79 10.44
CA LEU A 117 -12.85 4.04 10.73
C LEU A 117 -11.82 5.00 11.35
N VAL A 118 -11.08 4.52 12.34
CA VAL A 118 -10.07 5.28 13.07
C VAL A 118 -8.73 4.58 12.92
N TYR A 119 -7.76 5.27 12.33
CA TYR A 119 -6.42 4.76 12.02
C TYR A 119 -5.35 5.58 12.74
N GLU A 120 -4.14 5.04 12.77
CA GLU A 120 -2.96 5.84 13.07
C GLU A 120 -2.85 7.04 12.12
N TYR A 121 -2.33 8.17 12.61
CA TYR A 121 -2.13 9.34 11.78
C TYR A 121 -0.76 9.31 11.09
N LEU A 122 -0.78 9.20 9.76
CA LEU A 122 0.41 9.19 8.92
C LEU A 122 0.69 10.61 8.40
N SER A 123 1.58 11.31 9.12
CA SER A 123 1.76 12.76 9.01
C SER A 123 2.31 13.25 7.67
N ASN A 124 2.96 12.37 6.90
CA ASN A 124 3.58 12.72 5.63
C ASN A 124 2.66 12.47 4.42
N GLY A 125 1.40 12.05 4.63
CA GLY A 125 0.47 11.85 3.51
C GLY A 125 0.87 10.67 2.63
N SER A 126 0.58 10.74 1.33
CA SER A 126 0.83 9.64 0.39
C SER A 126 2.13 9.80 -0.39
N LEU A 127 2.65 8.68 -0.91
CA LEU A 127 3.76 8.70 -1.88
C LEU A 127 3.40 9.51 -3.13
N PHE A 128 2.14 9.49 -3.55
CA PHE A 128 1.66 10.31 -4.67
C PHE A 128 1.91 11.81 -4.42
N ASP A 129 1.65 12.30 -3.21
CA ASP A 129 1.81 13.72 -2.86
C ASP A 129 3.26 14.19 -3.01
N TYR A 130 4.22 13.33 -2.67
CA TYR A 130 5.65 13.60 -2.83
C TYR A 130 6.15 13.52 -4.27
N LEU A 131 5.55 12.67 -5.10
CA LEU A 131 5.97 12.51 -6.49
C LEU A 131 5.39 13.59 -7.40
N HIS A 132 4.18 14.08 -7.10
CA HIS A 132 3.43 14.99 -8.00
C HIS A 132 3.07 16.34 -7.39
N GLY A 133 3.44 16.61 -6.14
CA GLY A 133 3.48 17.96 -5.58
C GLY A 133 2.15 18.54 -5.11
N ASN A 134 1.23 17.71 -4.57
CA ASN A 134 -0.08 18.19 -4.09
C ASN A 134 -0.12 18.65 -2.62
N GLY A 135 1.01 18.68 -1.91
CA GLY A 135 1.09 19.33 -0.60
C GLY A 135 2.09 18.67 0.36
N ILE A 136 2.60 19.47 1.29
CA ILE A 136 3.46 19.15 2.45
C ILE A 136 4.98 19.34 2.23
N SER A 137 5.58 19.04 1.07
CA SER A 137 7.03 19.21 0.85
C SER A 137 7.37 19.72 -0.56
N CYS A 138 8.03 20.89 -0.64
CA CYS A 138 8.60 21.39 -1.90
C CYS A 138 9.92 20.70 -2.28
N ASN A 139 10.44 19.81 -1.44
CA ASN A 139 11.74 19.17 -1.65
C ASN A 139 11.55 17.77 -2.27
N PRO A 140 12.18 17.50 -3.42
CA PRO A 140 12.17 16.17 -4.01
C PRO A 140 12.79 15.12 -3.09
N ILE A 141 12.16 13.94 -2.97
CA ILE A 141 12.72 12.82 -2.21
C ILE A 141 13.98 12.30 -2.93
N ALA A 142 15.10 12.20 -2.21
CA ALA A 142 16.35 11.59 -2.67
C ALA A 142 16.16 10.14 -3.14
N TRP A 143 16.96 9.70 -4.12
CA TRP A 143 16.84 8.36 -4.71
C TRP A 143 16.86 7.23 -3.68
N GLU A 144 17.83 7.25 -2.76
CA GLU A 144 17.95 6.23 -1.72
C GLU A 144 16.67 6.09 -0.92
N LYS A 145 16.04 7.22 -0.56
CA LYS A 145 14.81 7.22 0.22
C LYS A 145 13.60 6.75 -0.61
N ARG A 146 13.53 7.09 -1.90
CA ARG A 146 12.53 6.51 -2.82
C ARG A 146 12.66 4.99 -2.88
N LEU A 147 13.88 4.48 -2.95
CA LEU A 147 14.14 3.04 -3.00
C LEU A 147 13.76 2.33 -1.68
N GLN A 148 14.08 2.92 -0.53
CA GLN A 148 13.64 2.44 0.78
C GLN A 148 12.11 2.38 0.92
N ILE A 149 11.39 3.38 0.38
CA ILE A 149 9.93 3.39 0.32
C ILE A 149 9.42 2.24 -0.56
N CYS A 150 10.01 2.01 -1.74
CA CYS A 150 9.65 0.87 -2.58
C CYS A 150 9.88 -0.47 -1.85
N ILE A 151 11.02 -0.64 -1.17
CA ILE A 151 11.34 -1.87 -0.43
C ILE A 151 10.32 -2.11 0.69
N GLY A 152 9.99 -1.10 1.50
CA GLY A 152 9.01 -1.25 2.57
C GLY A 152 7.61 -1.57 2.05
N ALA A 153 7.18 -0.93 0.96
CA ALA A 153 5.89 -1.25 0.34
C ALA A 153 5.88 -2.66 -0.27
N ALA A 154 6.97 -3.10 -0.90
CA ALA A 154 7.13 -4.46 -1.41
C ALA A 154 7.05 -5.50 -0.28
N ARG A 155 7.71 -5.23 0.85
CA ARG A 155 7.66 -6.08 2.06
C ARG A 155 6.24 -6.20 2.63
N GLY A 156 5.52 -5.07 2.72
CA GLY A 156 4.12 -5.08 3.14
C GLY A 156 3.26 -5.96 2.23
N LEU A 157 3.43 -5.84 0.92
CA LEU A 157 2.65 -6.60 -0.05
C LEU A 157 3.06 -8.09 -0.08
N HIS A 158 4.34 -8.38 0.11
CA HIS A 158 4.85 -9.74 0.32
C HIS A 158 4.19 -10.38 1.54
N TYR A 159 4.13 -9.67 2.69
CA TYR A 159 3.41 -10.13 3.87
C TYR A 159 1.94 -10.46 3.58
N LEU A 160 1.24 -9.65 2.79
CA LEU A 160 -0.15 -9.94 2.38
C LEU A 160 -0.26 -11.21 1.52
N HIS A 161 0.74 -11.46 0.67
CA HIS A 161 0.73 -12.60 -0.26
C HIS A 161 1.18 -13.92 0.38
N THR A 162 2.00 -13.89 1.44
CA THR A 162 2.61 -15.11 2.01
C THR A 162 2.46 -15.24 3.53
N GLY A 163 2.38 -14.13 4.27
CA GLY A 163 2.53 -14.07 5.73
C GLY A 163 1.27 -14.34 6.53
N VAL A 164 0.12 -14.56 5.89
CA VAL A 164 -1.18 -14.76 6.55
C VAL A 164 -1.73 -16.15 6.21
N LYS A 165 -2.59 -16.69 7.09
CA LYS A 165 -3.26 -17.99 6.88
C LYS A 165 -3.96 -18.11 5.52
N TYR A 166 -4.39 -16.99 4.95
CA TYR A 166 -4.85 -16.90 3.57
C TYR A 166 -4.13 -15.79 2.86
N ILE A 167 -3.95 -15.96 1.56
CA ILE A 167 -3.46 -14.90 0.69
C ILE A 167 -4.44 -13.72 0.77
N VAL A 168 -3.94 -12.52 1.01
CA VAL A 168 -4.71 -11.28 0.94
C VAL A 168 -4.38 -10.59 -0.39
N LEU A 169 -5.38 -10.44 -1.25
CA LEU A 169 -5.29 -9.65 -2.47
C LEU A 169 -5.63 -8.20 -2.13
N HIS A 170 -4.68 -7.28 -2.29
CA HIS A 170 -4.88 -5.87 -1.93
C HIS A 170 -5.85 -5.18 -2.90
N ARG A 171 -5.63 -5.36 -4.22
CA ARG A 171 -6.47 -4.91 -5.35
C ARG A 171 -6.56 -3.40 -5.57
N ASN A 172 -5.93 -2.60 -4.72
CA ASN A 172 -5.90 -1.15 -4.83
C ASN A 172 -4.48 -0.60 -4.63
N VAL A 173 -3.44 -1.32 -5.09
CA VAL A 173 -2.04 -0.87 -4.93
C VAL A 173 -1.77 0.31 -5.87
N THR A 174 -1.56 1.49 -5.30
CA THR A 174 -1.22 2.73 -6.00
C THR A 174 -0.30 3.59 -5.13
N SER A 175 0.32 4.62 -5.70
CA SER A 175 1.07 5.64 -4.95
C SER A 175 0.20 6.43 -3.96
N ASN A 176 -1.11 6.57 -4.21
CA ASN A 176 -2.06 7.22 -3.30
C ASN A 176 -2.38 6.38 -2.06
N THR A 177 -2.25 5.05 -2.17
CA THR A 177 -2.54 4.10 -1.09
C THR A 177 -1.29 3.65 -0.35
N ILE A 178 -0.11 4.17 -0.72
CA ILE A 178 1.12 4.01 0.04
C ILE A 178 1.28 5.29 0.85
N LEU A 179 0.87 5.24 2.12
CA LEU A 179 0.98 6.36 3.04
C LEU A 179 2.33 6.34 3.74
N LEU A 180 2.80 7.50 4.19
CA LEU A 180 4.11 7.68 4.79
C LEU A 180 3.96 8.19 6.22
N ASP A 181 4.60 7.50 7.16
CA ASP A 181 4.68 7.97 8.54
C ASP A 181 5.69 9.12 8.68
N HIS A 182 5.88 9.61 9.91
CA HIS A 182 6.80 10.71 10.23
C HIS A 182 8.28 10.48 9.82
N GLU A 183 8.73 9.23 9.71
CA GLU A 183 10.08 8.84 9.28
C GLU A 183 10.13 8.47 7.79
N LEU A 184 9.04 8.73 7.06
CA LEU A 184 8.84 8.34 5.66
C LEU A 184 8.95 6.82 5.46
N VAL A 185 8.51 6.04 6.46
CA VAL A 185 8.32 4.61 6.33
C VAL A 185 6.96 4.36 5.66
N PRO A 186 6.91 3.53 4.60
CA PRO A 186 5.69 3.28 3.85
C PRO A 186 4.75 2.34 4.58
N LYS A 187 3.45 2.63 4.50
CA LYS A 187 2.35 1.77 4.95
C LYS A 187 1.30 1.61 3.86
N LEU A 188 0.97 0.37 3.53
CA LEU A 188 -0.13 0.04 2.64
C LEU A 188 -1.46 0.37 3.33
N SER A 189 -2.35 1.05 2.60
CA SER A 189 -3.69 1.49 3.05
C SER A 189 -4.74 1.18 1.98
N GLY A 190 -6.02 1.38 2.29
CA GLY A 190 -7.09 1.30 1.30
C GLY A 190 -7.55 -0.12 0.97
N PHE A 191 -7.76 -0.93 2.01
CA PHE A 191 -8.18 -2.33 1.95
C PHE A 191 -9.68 -2.53 1.62
N PHE A 192 -10.41 -1.46 1.35
CA PHE A 192 -11.84 -1.44 1.00
C PHE A 192 -12.23 -2.42 -0.12
N SER A 193 -11.30 -2.72 -1.03
CA SER A 193 -11.49 -3.60 -2.18
C SER A 193 -10.81 -4.97 -2.04
N SER A 194 -10.15 -5.22 -0.91
CA SER A 194 -9.36 -6.42 -0.70
C SER A 194 -10.21 -7.69 -0.66
N ARG A 195 -9.59 -8.81 -1.03
CA ARG A 195 -10.25 -10.12 -1.06
C ARG A 195 -9.31 -11.21 -0.56
N LEU A 196 -9.91 -12.27 -0.03
CA LEU A 196 -9.19 -13.49 0.30
C LEU A 196 -8.90 -14.27 -0.98
N GLY A 197 -7.63 -14.56 -1.21
CA GLY A 197 -7.17 -15.53 -2.20
C GLY A 197 -7.23 -16.96 -1.66
N PRO A 198 -6.79 -17.94 -2.48
CA PRO A 198 -6.70 -19.33 -2.05
C PRO A 198 -5.77 -19.49 -0.84
N HIS A 199 -5.93 -20.61 -0.13
CA HIS A 199 -5.11 -20.93 1.04
C HIS A 199 -3.63 -21.01 0.63
N SER A 200 -2.74 -20.39 1.41
CA SER A 200 -1.29 -20.35 1.12
C SER A 200 -0.65 -21.74 1.16
N MET A 201 -1.27 -22.71 1.85
CA MET A 201 -0.83 -24.09 1.94
C MET A 201 -1.50 -25.00 0.89
N SER A 202 -0.91 -25.03 -0.30
CA SER A 202 -1.13 -25.99 -1.40
C SER A 202 -2.57 -26.14 -1.96
N LYS A 203 -2.68 -26.21 -3.29
CA LYS A 203 -3.93 -26.40 -4.06
C LYS A 203 -4.69 -27.72 -3.76
N ALA A 204 -4.24 -28.57 -2.83
CA ALA A 204 -4.68 -29.95 -2.71
C ALA A 204 -5.79 -30.22 -1.68
N SER A 205 -6.27 -29.23 -0.90
CA SER A 205 -7.37 -29.49 0.03
C SER A 205 -8.19 -28.24 0.37
N ILE A 206 -8.97 -27.73 -0.58
CA ILE A 206 -10.02 -26.75 -0.24
C ILE A 206 -11.11 -27.51 0.52
N LYS A 207 -11.04 -27.52 1.86
CA LYS A 207 -12.07 -28.11 2.72
C LYS A 207 -13.40 -27.38 2.51
N LYS A 208 -14.53 -28.07 2.70
CA LYS A 208 -15.90 -27.51 2.62
C LYS A 208 -16.07 -26.22 3.43
N GLU A 209 -15.42 -26.14 4.59
CA GLU A 209 -15.38 -24.96 5.46
C GLU A 209 -14.67 -23.75 4.82
N SER A 210 -13.64 -23.97 4.00
CA SER A 210 -12.96 -22.91 3.24
C SER A 210 -13.83 -22.41 2.08
N LEU A 211 -14.66 -23.28 1.51
CA LEU A 211 -15.60 -22.93 0.45
C LEU A 211 -16.74 -22.04 0.98
N ASP A 212 -17.29 -22.35 2.16
CA ASP A 212 -18.33 -21.54 2.80
C ASP A 212 -17.83 -20.14 3.21
N VAL A 213 -16.58 -20.06 3.70
CA VAL A 213 -15.90 -18.79 3.98
C VAL A 213 -15.72 -17.99 2.68
N MET A 214 -15.14 -18.59 1.64
CA MET A 214 -14.92 -17.94 0.34
C MET A 214 -16.23 -17.48 -0.30
N ALA A 215 -17.30 -18.28 -0.21
CA ALA A 215 -18.63 -17.91 -0.68
C ALA A 215 -19.21 -16.71 0.08
N THR A 216 -18.99 -16.65 1.40
CA THR A 216 -19.47 -15.55 2.26
C THR A 216 -18.79 -14.21 1.93
N PHE A 217 -17.52 -14.22 1.51
CA PHE A 217 -16.76 -13.03 1.09
C PHE A 217 -16.92 -12.70 -0.41
N GLY A 218 -17.74 -13.46 -1.16
CA GLY A 218 -17.88 -13.27 -2.61
C GLY A 218 -16.62 -13.62 -3.39
N CYS A 219 -15.78 -14.52 -2.86
CA CYS A 219 -14.51 -14.98 -3.47
C CYS A 219 -14.69 -16.07 -4.54
N LEU A 220 -15.93 -16.44 -4.88
CA LEU A 220 -16.21 -17.34 -6.01
C LEU A 220 -16.33 -16.51 -7.29
N ASP A 221 -15.22 -15.97 -7.77
CA ASP A 221 -15.18 -15.47 -9.14
C ASP A 221 -13.84 -15.77 -9.82
N SER A 222 -13.98 -16.18 -11.08
CA SER A 222 -13.09 -17.04 -11.85
C SER A 222 -11.83 -16.33 -12.38
N GLU A 223 -10.71 -17.07 -12.37
CA GLU A 223 -9.60 -17.07 -13.35
C GLU A 223 -8.75 -15.81 -13.63
N ASN A 224 -9.13 -14.59 -13.24
CA ASN A 224 -8.33 -13.37 -13.48
C ASN A 224 -7.88 -12.60 -12.21
N LEU A 225 -8.15 -13.15 -11.02
CA LEU A 225 -7.89 -12.51 -9.72
C LEU A 225 -6.69 -13.15 -9.02
N SER A 226 -5.48 -12.81 -9.44
CA SER A 226 -4.26 -13.35 -8.85
C SER A 226 -3.44 -12.28 -8.12
N VAL A 227 -2.58 -12.73 -7.21
CA VAL A 227 -1.49 -11.94 -6.60
C VAL A 227 -0.67 -11.18 -7.65
N LYS A 228 -0.65 -11.68 -8.90
CA LYS A 228 0.06 -11.07 -10.03
C LYS A 228 -0.55 -9.75 -10.49
N ASN A 229 -1.81 -9.44 -10.15
CA ASN A 229 -2.40 -8.13 -10.42
C ASN A 229 -1.88 -7.09 -9.43
N ASP A 230 -1.71 -7.45 -8.16
CA ASP A 230 -1.06 -6.59 -7.18
C ASP A 230 0.41 -6.34 -7.57
N VAL A 231 1.11 -7.38 -8.07
CA VAL A 231 2.48 -7.25 -8.62
C VAL A 231 2.52 -6.27 -9.80
N TYR A 232 1.58 -6.38 -10.75
CA TYR A 232 1.49 -5.45 -11.87
C TYR A 232 1.27 -4.01 -11.39
N ALA A 233 0.30 -3.81 -10.51
CA ALA A 233 -0.01 -2.50 -9.96
C ALA A 233 1.19 -1.92 -9.19
N PHE A 234 1.92 -2.74 -8.44
CA PHE A 234 3.17 -2.34 -7.80
C PHE A 234 4.27 -1.99 -8.82
N GLY A 235 4.38 -2.72 -9.93
CA GLY A 235 5.27 -2.36 -11.04
C GLY A 235 4.98 -0.98 -11.62
N VAL A 236 3.70 -0.60 -11.74
CA VAL A 236 3.32 0.76 -12.13
C VAL A 236 3.76 1.80 -11.10
N VAL A 237 3.68 1.49 -9.80
CA VAL A 237 4.21 2.38 -8.74
C VAL A 237 5.73 2.53 -8.86
N LEU A 238 6.47 1.46 -9.13
CA LEU A 238 7.93 1.57 -9.36
C LEU A 238 8.26 2.50 -10.54
N LEU A 239 7.50 2.38 -11.63
CA LEU A 239 7.65 3.27 -12.79
C LEU A 239 7.30 4.72 -12.44
N GLU A 240 6.25 4.95 -11.66
CA GLU A 240 5.85 6.27 -11.20
C GLU A 240 6.95 6.92 -10.33
N VAL A 241 7.56 6.14 -9.42
CA VAL A 241 8.65 6.57 -8.55
C VAL A 241 9.91 6.99 -9.32
N ILE A 242 10.30 6.23 -10.34
CA ILE A 242 11.51 6.53 -11.12
C ILE A 242 11.25 7.59 -12.21
N CYS A 243 10.06 7.62 -12.80
CA CYS A 243 9.75 8.53 -13.91
C CYS A 243 9.22 9.90 -13.46
N GLY A 244 8.72 10.03 -12.23
CA GLY A 244 8.04 11.23 -11.75
C GLY A 244 6.80 11.57 -12.58
N LYS A 245 6.07 10.56 -13.08
CA LYS A 245 4.91 10.71 -13.95
C LYS A 245 3.75 9.92 -13.39
N THR A 246 2.54 10.47 -13.44
CA THR A 246 1.33 9.79 -12.99
C THR A 246 1.06 8.52 -13.84
N PRO A 247 0.36 7.51 -13.31
CA PRO A 247 0.06 6.27 -14.04
C PRO A 247 -0.63 6.49 -15.39
N VAL A 248 -1.43 7.55 -15.48
CA VAL A 248 -1.92 8.12 -16.73
C VAL A 248 -1.46 9.57 -16.79
N PHE A 249 -0.61 9.89 -17.76
CA PHE A 249 -0.06 11.23 -17.94
C PHE A 249 -0.45 11.79 -19.30
N GLU A 250 -0.47 13.12 -19.42
CA GLU A 250 -0.76 13.79 -20.68
C GLU A 250 0.56 14.15 -21.39
N ALA A 251 0.64 13.79 -22.67
CA ALA A 251 1.73 14.19 -23.55
C ALA A 251 1.18 14.53 -24.93
N ASN A 252 1.51 15.72 -25.43
CA ASN A 252 1.04 16.23 -26.73
C ASN A 252 -0.50 16.22 -26.85
N GLY A 253 -1.21 16.60 -25.79
CA GLY A 253 -2.67 16.60 -25.75
C GLY A 253 -3.33 15.21 -25.74
N GLN A 254 -2.56 14.15 -25.53
CA GLN A 254 -3.06 12.77 -25.46
C GLN A 254 -2.73 12.13 -24.12
N LYS A 255 -3.72 11.47 -23.51
CA LYS A 255 -3.51 10.64 -22.32
C LYS A 255 -2.78 9.37 -22.71
N ARG A 256 -1.70 9.04 -21.98
CA ARG A 256 -0.87 7.86 -22.20
C ARG A 256 -0.77 7.04 -20.92
N SER A 257 -0.71 5.72 -21.07
CA SER A 257 -0.40 4.80 -19.98
C SER A 257 1.10 4.82 -19.69
N LEU A 258 1.47 5.06 -18.44
CA LEU A 258 2.86 5.03 -17.99
C LEU A 258 3.51 3.67 -18.25
N ALA A 259 2.80 2.58 -17.96
CA ALA A 259 3.32 1.22 -18.17
C ALA A 259 3.63 0.95 -19.65
N ALA A 260 2.70 1.30 -20.55
CA ALA A 260 2.88 1.09 -21.98
C ALA A 260 4.04 1.95 -22.54
N TRP A 261 4.09 3.21 -22.12
CA TRP A 261 5.14 4.14 -22.54
C TRP A 261 6.52 3.76 -21.98
N ALA A 262 6.61 3.34 -20.72
CA ALA A 262 7.86 2.90 -20.11
C ALA A 262 8.38 1.62 -20.78
N ASN A 263 7.50 0.68 -21.12
CA ASN A 263 7.87 -0.51 -21.88
C ASN A 263 8.44 -0.17 -23.25
N TRP A 264 7.85 0.80 -23.95
CA TRP A 264 8.40 1.30 -25.21
C TRP A 264 9.78 1.96 -25.01
N CYS A 265 9.96 2.78 -23.96
CA CYS A 265 11.24 3.41 -23.67
C CYS A 265 12.32 2.38 -23.32
N PHE A 266 11.97 1.37 -22.52
CA PHE A 266 12.87 0.31 -22.08
C PHE A 266 13.37 -0.53 -23.27
N LYS A 267 12.46 -0.94 -24.16
CA LYS A 267 12.83 -1.69 -25.39
C LYS A 267 13.73 -0.90 -26.34
N ASN A 268 13.63 0.41 -26.35
CA ASN A 268 14.45 1.29 -27.19
C ASN A 268 15.69 1.83 -26.45
N GLY A 269 15.99 1.35 -25.24
CA GLY A 269 17.15 1.83 -24.46
C GLY A 269 17.07 3.30 -24.01
N THR A 270 15.89 3.93 -24.05
CA THR A 270 15.72 5.37 -23.77
C THR A 270 15.12 5.66 -22.39
N ILE A 271 14.85 4.63 -21.59
CA ILE A 271 14.15 4.80 -20.29
C ILE A 271 14.90 5.75 -19.35
N TYR A 272 16.24 5.66 -19.28
CA TYR A 272 17.04 6.53 -18.42
C TYR A 272 16.88 8.02 -18.76
N HIS A 273 16.85 8.37 -20.04
CA HIS A 273 16.68 9.77 -20.46
C HIS A 273 15.31 10.35 -20.08
N ASN A 274 14.35 9.48 -19.79
CA ASN A 274 12.97 9.86 -19.49
C ASN A 274 12.57 9.68 -18.01
N ILE A 275 13.54 9.41 -17.13
CA ILE A 275 13.31 9.41 -15.68
C ILE A 275 13.01 10.81 -15.14
N ASP A 276 12.61 10.88 -13.87
CA ASP A 276 12.48 12.14 -13.15
C ASP A 276 13.77 12.98 -13.29
N PRO A 277 13.70 14.22 -13.80
CA PRO A 277 14.86 15.09 -13.95
C PRO A 277 15.69 15.25 -12.67
N TYR A 278 15.05 15.21 -11.49
CA TYR A 278 15.74 15.26 -10.22
C TYR A 278 16.61 14.02 -9.98
N LEU A 279 16.33 12.87 -10.59
CA LEU A 279 17.13 11.65 -10.39
C LEU A 279 18.30 11.51 -11.36
N LYS A 280 18.36 12.34 -12.41
CA LYS A 280 19.43 12.25 -13.43
C LYS A 280 20.80 12.49 -12.81
N GLY A 281 21.71 11.55 -13.06
CA GLY A 281 23.03 11.50 -12.45
C GLY A 281 23.06 11.11 -10.97
N ARG A 282 21.92 10.92 -10.28
CA ARG A 282 21.89 10.58 -8.84
C ARG A 282 21.67 9.09 -8.54
N ILE A 283 21.59 8.27 -9.58
CA ILE A 283 21.40 6.82 -9.47
C ILE A 283 22.67 6.16 -10.02
N ALA A 284 23.20 5.16 -9.35
CA ALA A 284 24.33 4.37 -9.86
C ALA A 284 23.87 3.48 -11.05
N PRO A 285 24.69 3.29 -12.10
CA PRO A 285 24.32 2.47 -13.28
C PRO A 285 23.78 1.08 -12.96
N GLU A 286 24.47 0.32 -12.11
CA GLU A 286 24.05 -1.03 -11.74
C GLU A 286 22.76 -1.03 -10.91
N CYS A 287 22.59 -0.05 -10.02
CA CYS A 287 21.34 0.15 -9.26
C CYS A 287 20.17 0.45 -10.20
N PHE A 288 20.36 1.36 -11.16
CA PHE A 288 19.36 1.72 -12.15
C PHE A 288 18.90 0.52 -12.97
N ASN A 289 19.85 -0.26 -13.52
CA ASN A 289 19.53 -1.42 -14.35
C ASN A 289 18.73 -2.45 -13.56
N LYS A 290 19.18 -2.77 -12.34
CA LYS A 290 18.48 -3.71 -11.45
C LYS A 290 17.06 -3.25 -11.13
N TYR A 291 16.86 -1.95 -10.84
CA TYR A 291 15.55 -1.37 -10.58
C TYR A 291 14.64 -1.38 -11.81
N ALA A 292 15.16 -0.99 -12.97
CA ALA A 292 14.40 -0.95 -14.20
C ALA A 292 13.95 -2.36 -14.64
N GLU A 293 14.83 -3.35 -14.56
CA GLU A 293 14.53 -4.74 -14.89
C GLU A 293 13.41 -5.33 -14.02
N ILE A 294 13.44 -5.09 -12.70
CA ILE A 294 12.39 -5.59 -11.81
C ILE A 294 11.07 -4.86 -12.03
N ALA A 295 11.10 -3.54 -12.25
CA ALA A 295 9.90 -2.78 -12.57
C ALA A 295 9.24 -3.28 -13.87
N MET A 296 10.05 -3.55 -14.90
CA MET A 296 9.58 -4.10 -16.17
C MET A 296 9.05 -5.53 -16.06
N SER A 297 9.71 -6.37 -15.26
CA SER A 297 9.25 -7.74 -14.97
C SER A 297 7.89 -7.74 -14.28
N CYS A 298 7.67 -6.83 -13.32
CA CYS A 298 6.38 -6.66 -12.65
C CYS A 298 5.24 -6.31 -13.61
N ILE A 299 5.50 -5.50 -14.64
CA ILE A 299 4.48 -5.10 -15.61
C ILE A 299 4.39 -6.01 -16.85
N SER A 300 4.96 -7.22 -16.82
CA SER A 300 4.82 -8.15 -17.94
C SER A 300 3.34 -8.40 -18.28
N TYR A 301 3.07 -8.50 -19.58
CA TYR A 301 1.73 -8.84 -20.08
C TYR A 301 1.31 -10.23 -19.59
N SER A 302 2.25 -11.19 -19.61
CA SER A 302 2.03 -12.53 -19.07
C SER A 302 2.09 -12.51 -17.55
N ALA A 303 1.00 -12.91 -16.87
CA ALA A 303 0.94 -12.93 -15.42
C ALA A 303 1.94 -13.92 -14.79
N ASP A 304 2.25 -15.01 -15.49
CA ASP A 304 3.16 -16.07 -15.02
C ASP A 304 4.63 -15.63 -15.06
N GLU A 305 4.97 -14.67 -15.93
CA GLU A 305 6.32 -14.08 -16.02
C GLU A 305 6.58 -13.02 -14.94
N ARG A 306 5.51 -12.49 -14.32
CA ARG A 306 5.67 -11.50 -13.25
C ARG A 306 6.31 -12.19 -12.04
N PRO A 307 7.24 -11.56 -11.33
CA PRO A 307 7.85 -12.13 -10.13
C PRO A 307 6.86 -12.28 -8.98
N SER A 308 7.27 -12.97 -7.93
CA SER A 308 6.64 -12.88 -6.61
C SER A 308 7.07 -11.60 -5.89
N MET A 309 6.26 -11.12 -4.94
CA MET A 309 6.64 -9.92 -4.18
C MET A 309 7.89 -10.10 -3.31
N GLY A 310 8.22 -11.34 -2.92
CA GLY A 310 9.49 -11.63 -2.23
C GLY A 310 10.72 -11.46 -3.14
N GLU A 311 10.63 -11.87 -4.41
CA GLU A 311 11.68 -11.62 -5.41
C GLU A 311 11.81 -10.12 -5.71
N VAL A 312 10.68 -9.40 -5.77
CA VAL A 312 10.68 -7.94 -5.94
C VAL A 312 11.35 -7.25 -4.76
N GLU A 313 10.98 -7.59 -3.52
CA GLU A 313 11.60 -7.06 -2.30
C GLU A 313 13.11 -7.31 -2.29
N SER A 314 13.55 -8.55 -2.53
CA SER A 314 14.96 -8.92 -2.56
C SER A 314 15.73 -8.15 -3.64
N THR A 315 15.16 -8.04 -4.83
CA THR A 315 15.81 -7.35 -5.96
C THR A 315 15.98 -5.85 -5.70
N LEU A 316 14.99 -5.22 -5.06
CA LEU A 316 15.07 -3.82 -4.67
C LEU A 316 16.11 -3.60 -3.55
N GLN A 317 16.24 -4.55 -2.62
CA GLN A 317 17.28 -4.52 -1.60
C GLN A 317 18.68 -4.63 -2.22
N ASP A 318 18.87 -5.53 -3.19
CA ASP A 318 20.13 -5.63 -3.94
C ASP A 318 20.46 -4.30 -4.66
N ALA A 319 19.45 -3.68 -5.30
CA ALA A 319 19.63 -2.38 -5.95
C ALA A 319 20.07 -1.29 -4.95
N LEU A 320 19.58 -1.32 -3.71
CA LEU A 320 19.96 -0.37 -2.67
C LEU A 320 21.41 -0.57 -2.23
N GLU A 321 21.86 -1.82 -2.07
CA GLU A 321 23.24 -2.12 -1.72
C GLU A 321 24.21 -1.75 -2.85
N LEU A 322 23.83 -1.93 -4.11
CA LEU A 322 24.58 -1.45 -5.27
C LEU A 322 24.74 0.07 -5.25
N GLN A 323 23.66 0.81 -4.93
CA GLN A 323 23.71 2.27 -4.79
C GLN A 323 24.69 2.70 -3.69
N LYS A 324 24.56 2.12 -2.49
CA LYS A 324 25.42 2.46 -1.34
C LYS A 324 26.89 2.16 -1.60
N LYS A 325 27.18 1.04 -2.25
CA LYS A 325 28.54 0.66 -2.63
C LYS A 325 29.15 1.70 -3.56
N ALA A 326 28.44 2.04 -4.64
CA ALA A 326 28.90 3.04 -5.60
C ALA A 326 29.09 4.43 -4.97
N ASP A 327 28.17 4.86 -4.10
CA ASP A 327 28.28 6.16 -3.42
C ASP A 327 29.48 6.19 -2.46
N SER A 328 29.79 5.06 -1.81
CA SER A 328 30.94 4.94 -0.92
C SER A 328 32.25 5.00 -1.70
N GLU A 329 32.33 4.32 -2.84
CA GLU A 329 33.48 4.36 -3.75
C GLU A 329 33.71 5.79 -4.29
N MET A 330 32.64 6.48 -4.69
CA MET A 330 32.74 7.84 -5.23
C MET A 330 33.14 8.86 -4.15
N LYS A 331 32.64 8.73 -2.91
CA LYS A 331 33.05 9.60 -1.79
C LYS A 331 34.51 9.43 -1.40
N CYS A 332 35.11 8.26 -1.60
CA CYS A 332 36.55 8.07 -1.43
C CYS A 332 37.36 8.87 -2.48
N ILE A 333 36.79 9.14 -3.64
CA ILE A 333 37.41 9.87 -4.75
C ILE A 333 37.16 11.38 -4.63
N ILE A 334 35.93 11.78 -4.26
CA ILE A 334 35.51 13.18 -4.16
C ILE A 334 34.74 13.41 -2.83
N PRO A 335 35.45 13.65 -1.71
CA PRO A 335 34.84 13.60 -0.38
C PRO A 335 33.87 14.74 -0.06
N HIS A 336 33.75 15.79 -0.89
CA HIS A 336 33.02 17.02 -0.56
C HIS A 336 31.99 17.45 -1.63
N SER A 337 31.67 16.59 -2.60
CA SER A 337 30.63 16.88 -3.62
C SER A 337 29.42 15.95 -3.49
N GLU A 338 28.27 16.42 -3.95
CA GLU A 338 27.13 15.54 -4.23
C GLU A 338 27.58 14.47 -5.25
N VAL A 339 27.28 13.20 -4.97
CA VAL A 339 27.67 12.09 -5.86
C VAL A 339 26.80 12.15 -7.11
N MET A 340 27.45 12.41 -8.24
CA MET A 340 26.81 12.44 -9.55
C MET A 340 27.53 11.48 -10.50
N TYR A 341 26.77 10.60 -11.14
CA TYR A 341 27.22 9.63 -12.13
C TYR A 341 27.07 10.19 -13.55
N GLU A 342 28.06 9.95 -14.41
CA GLU A 342 28.03 10.40 -15.80
C GLU A 342 26.90 9.70 -16.58
N VAL A 343 26.15 10.49 -17.35
CA VAL A 343 24.98 10.03 -18.12
C VAL A 343 25.38 9.03 -19.21
N GLU A 344 26.62 9.06 -19.68
CA GLU A 344 27.16 8.18 -20.73
C GLU A 344 27.23 6.70 -20.28
N LEU A 345 27.23 6.42 -18.97
CA LEU A 345 27.24 5.06 -18.41
C LEU A 345 25.88 4.35 -18.49
N PHE A 346 24.81 5.09 -18.80
CA PHE A 346 23.44 4.56 -18.94
C PHE A 346 23.06 4.34 -20.41
N CYS A 347 23.99 4.66 -21.32
CA CYS A 347 23.94 4.30 -22.72
C CYS A 347 24.96 3.17 -22.94
N ALA A 348 24.48 1.98 -23.24
CA ALA A 348 25.29 0.98 -23.94
C ALA A 348 24.61 0.71 -25.29
N PRO A 349 25.39 0.37 -26.34
CA PRO A 349 25.23 0.82 -27.73
C PRO A 349 23.91 0.47 -28.42
#